data_AF-A0A6M6DYW9-F1
#
_entry.id   AF-A0A6M6DYW9-F1
#
_cell.length_a   1.000
_cell.length_b   1.000
_cell.length_c   1.000
_cell.angle_alpha   90.00
_cell.angle_beta   90.00
_cell.angle_gamma   90.00
#
_symmetry.space_group_name_H-M   'P 1'
#
loop_
_entity.id
_entity.type
_entity.pdbx_description
1 polymer ?
#
loop_
_entity_poly.entity_id
_entity_poly.type
_entity_poly.pdbx_seq_one_letter_code
_entity_poly.pdbx_strand_id
1 'polypeptide(L)' 'MPGATSMVVIGITALIVFGPSKLPDIGRAFGHSLREFKNAAEGIIQDDDKKTPEDTTEDKEGKS' A
#
# COMPACT_ATOMS: atom_id res chain seq x y z
N MET A 1 10.72 25.49 -10.25
CA MET A 1 10.33 24.21 -9.64
C MET A 1 11.32 23.88 -8.54
N PRO A 2 10.89 23.57 -7.31
CA PRO A 2 11.81 23.08 -6.28
C PRO A 2 12.52 21.83 -6.78
N GLY A 3 13.83 21.93 -7.03
CA GLY A 3 14.65 20.82 -7.51
C GLY A 3 15.06 19.90 -6.37
N ALA A 4 15.71 18.78 -6.71
CA ALA A 4 16.22 17.80 -5.74
C ALA A 4 17.00 18.45 -4.58
N THR A 5 17.75 19.52 -4.86
CA THR A 5 18.48 20.31 -3.86
C THR A 5 17.58 20.86 -2.74
N SER A 6 16.38 21.34 -3.06
CA SER A 6 15.46 21.89 -2.05
C SER A 6 14.89 20.80 -1.13
N MET A 7 14.60 19.62 -1.66
CA MET A 7 14.18 18.46 -0.87
C MET A 7 15.28 17.99 0.08
N VAL A 8 16.55 18.02 -0.36
CA VAL A 8 17.70 17.67 0.48
C VAL A 8 17.84 18.64 1.66
N VAL A 9 17.69 19.95 1.44
CA VAL A 9 17.78 20.96 2.52
C VAL A 9 16.69 20.75 3.59
N ILE A 10 15.46 20.46 3.15
CA ILE A 10 14.34 20.15 4.06
C ILE A 10 14.65 18.86 4.83
N GLY A 11 15.14 17.83 4.14
CA GLY A 11 15.56 16.57 4.75
C GLY A 11 16.61 16.77 5.83
N ILE A 12 17.67 17.54 5.56
CA ILE A 12 18.73 17.83 6.55
C ILE A 12 18.16 18.58 7.76
N THR A 13 17.29 19.57 7.53
CA THR A 13 16.66 20.33 8.64
C THR A 13 15.80 19.42 9.52
N ALA A 14 14.99 18.55 8.91
CA ALA A 14 14.20 17.55 9.62
C ALA A 14 15.09 16.55 10.37
N LEU A 15 16.21 16.13 9.78
CA LEU A 15 17.17 15.23 10.41
C LEU A 15 17.86 15.86 11.63
N ILE A 16 18.07 17.18 11.66
CA ILE A 16 18.61 17.87 12.84
C ILE A 16 17.58 17.88 13.98
N VAL A 17 16.31 18.14 13.66
CA VAL A 17 15.22 18.20 14.66
C VAL A 17 14.86 16.81 15.20
N PHE A 18 14.68 15.84 14.30
CA PHE A 18 14.21 14.50 14.65
C PHE A 18 15.35 13.49 14.87
N GLY A 19 16.51 13.70 14.25
CA GLY A 19 17.63 12.76 14.26
C GLY A 19 17.56 11.71 13.13
N PRO A 20 18.70 11.32 12.53
CA PRO A 20 18.74 10.34 11.43
C PRO A 20 18.29 8.94 11.82
N SER A 21 18.38 8.58 13.11
CA SER A 21 17.90 7.29 13.60
C SER A 21 16.38 7.25 13.78
N LYS A 22 15.69 8.39 13.92
CA LYS A 22 14.24 8.40 14.17
C LYS A 22 13.42 8.27 12.90
N LEU A 23 13.88 8.82 11.77
CA LEU A 23 13.20 8.64 10.48
C LEU A 23 13.00 7.16 10.07
N PRO A 24 14.02 6.28 10.13
CA PRO A 24 13.84 4.87 9.77
C PRO A 24 12.96 4.12 10.78
N ASP A 25 13.00 4.47 12.06
CA ASP A 25 12.13 3.86 13.08
C ASP A 25 10.66 4.21 12.85
N ILE A 26 10.37 5.49 12.59
CA ILE A 26 9.02 5.97 12.23
C ILE A 26 8.58 5.32 10.92
N GLY A 27 9.45 5.24 9.92
CA GLY A 27 9.15 4.61 8.64
C GLY A 27 8.81 3.13 8.76
N ARG A 28 9.51 2.38 9.62
CA ARG A 28 9.18 0.96 9.90
C ARG A 28 7.83 0.81 10.60
N ALA A 29 7.57 1.62 11.63
CA ALA A 29 6.30 1.59 12.35
C ALA A 29 5.12 1.97 11.45
N PHE A 30 5.25 3.09 10.73
CA PHE A 30 4.25 3.56 9.79
C PHE A 30 4.04 2.59 8.62
N GLY A 31 5.12 1.98 8.11
CA GLY A 31 5.05 0.98 7.05
C GLY A 31 4.28 -0.27 7.44
N HIS A 32 4.41 -0.71 8.70
CA HIS A 32 3.60 -1.81 9.23
C HIS A 32 2.11 -1.45 9.23
N SER A 33 1.75 -0.28 9.76
CA SER A 33 0.37 0.23 9.76
C SER A 33 -0.19 0.42 8.36
N LEU A 34 0.59 0.96 7.43
CA LEU A 34 0.16 1.16 6.04
C LEU A 34 -0.05 -0.18 5.32
N ARG A 35 0.75 -1.20 5.65
CA ARG A 35 0.56 -2.55 5.09
C ARG A 35 -0.71 -3.21 5.60
N GLU A 36 -1.00 -3.07 6.89
CA GLU A 36 -2.27 -3.55 7.47
C GLU A 36 -3.46 -2.79 6.88
N PHE A 37 -3.35 -1.45 6.77
CA PHE A 37 -4.37 -0.62 6.14
C PHE A 37 -4.60 -1.03 4.68
N LYS A 38 -3.53 -1.28 3.91
CA LYS A 38 -3.63 -1.78 2.55
C LYS A 38 -4.39 -3.11 2.49
N ASN A 39 -4.03 -4.09 3.32
CA ASN A 39 -4.68 -5.39 3.32
C ASN A 39 -6.17 -5.29 3.69
N ALA A 40 -6.51 -4.42 4.66
CA ALA A 40 -7.89 -4.16 5.04
C ALA A 40 -8.67 -3.45 3.92
N ALA A 41 -8.06 -2.45 3.28
CA ALA A 41 -8.64 -1.73 2.14
C ALA A 41 -8.86 -2.66 0.94
N GLU A 42 -7.91 -3.54 0.62
CA GLU A 42 -8.04 -4.55 -0.44
C GLU A 42 -9.18 -5.55 -0.16
N GLY A 43 -9.42 -5.90 1.11
CA GLY A 43 -10.57 -6.71 1.51
C GLY A 43 -11.90 -6.01 1.30
N ILE A 44 -11.99 -4.72 1.66
CA ILE A 44 -13.22 -3.91 1.45
C ILE A 44 -13.50 -3.71 -0.04
N ILE A 45 -12.49 -3.39 -0.86
CA ILE A 45 -12.65 -3.23 -2.31
C ILE A 45 -13.14 -4.56 -2.93
N GLN A 46 -12.58 -5.69 -2.51
CA GLN A 46 -13.01 -7.02 -2.99
C GLN A 46 -14.41 -7.44 -2.53
N ASP A 47 -14.92 -6.89 -1.42
CA ASP A 47 -16.28 -7.16 -0.94
C ASP A 47 -17.32 -6.23 -1.60
N ASP A 48 -16.96 -5.01 -1.99
CA ASP A 48 -17.82 -4.12 -2.80
C ASP A 48 -17.90 -4.57 -4.27
N ASP A 49 -16.88 -5.23 -4.83
CA ASP A 49 -16.89 -5.83 -6.18
C ASP A 49 -17.66 -7.18 -6.26
N LYS A 50 -18.08 -7.76 -5.13
CA LYS A 50 -18.91 -8.99 -5.09
C LYS A 50 -20.42 -8.72 -5.26
N LYS A 51 -20.77 -7.83 -6.19
CA LYS A 51 -22.11 -7.77 -6.80
C LYS A 51 -22.00 -7.79 -8.31
N THR A 52 -21.59 -8.93 -8.86
CA THR A 52 -22.06 -9.36 -10.19
C THR A 52 -22.60 -10.79 -10.05
N PRO A 53 -23.89 -11.03 -10.33
CA PRO A 53 -24.46 -12.38 -10.37
C PRO A 53 -24.01 -13.08 -11.66
N GLU A 54 -23.61 -14.35 -11.50
CA GLU A 54 -23.76 -15.54 -12.39
C GLU A 54 -23.69 -15.36 -13.92
N ASP A 55 -22.85 -16.16 -14.62
CA ASP A 55 -23.31 -17.13 -15.65
C ASP A 55 -22.17 -18.02 -16.22
N THR A 56 -22.33 -19.33 -16.02
CA THR A 56 -22.15 -20.47 -16.96
C THR A 56 -20.86 -20.64 -17.77
N THR A 57 -20.11 -21.71 -17.46
CA THR A 57 -20.12 -22.93 -18.32
C THR A 57 -19.48 -24.11 -17.58
N GLU A 58 -20.33 -25.00 -17.08
CA GLU A 58 -20.08 -26.43 -17.19
C GLU A 58 -19.98 -26.77 -18.68
N ASP A 59 -18.89 -27.42 -19.12
CA ASP A 59 -19.00 -28.45 -20.14
C ASP A 59 -18.04 -29.60 -19.79
N LYS A 60 -18.47 -30.79 -20.17
CA LYS A 60 -18.35 -32.03 -19.44
C LYS A 60 -17.09 -32.82 -19.79
N GLU A 61 -16.72 -33.67 -18.86
CA GLU A 61 -16.10 -34.98 -19.10
C GLU A 61 -16.82 -35.73 -20.23
N GLY A 62 -16.06 -36.15 -21.25
CA GLY A 62 -16.61 -36.79 -22.45
C GLY A 62 -15.57 -37.64 -23.18
N LYS A 63 -15.24 -38.78 -22.59
CA LYS A 63 -14.63 -39.96 -23.21
C LYS A 63 -15.42 -40.39 -24.46
N SER A 64 -14.79 -40.42 -25.63
CA SER A 64 -15.05 -41.33 -26.77
C SER A 64 -13.96 -41.19 -27.82
#